data_AF-A0A1E1L5V8-F1
#
_entry.id   AF-A0A1E1L5V8-F1
#
_cell.length_a   1.000
_cell.length_b   1.000
_cell.length_c   1.000
_cell.angle_alpha   90.00
_cell.angle_beta   90.00
_cell.angle_gamma   90.00
#
_symmetry.space_group_name_H-M   'P 1'
#
loop_
_entity.id
_entity.type
_entity.pdbx_description
1 polymer ?
#
loop_
_entity_poly.entity_id
_entity_poly.type
_entity_poly.pdbx_seq_one_letter_code
_entity_poly.pdbx_strand_id
1 'polypeptide(L)'
;MAAHERTNKASIVPILLQQLAIALPKDAKFKIYHLSTPPTKTSSIYSAPSGTRPDRTYCESHFLTVSIVVPDDREVLVYAVEILIYSTAHDSTFFVSKADSTGYLHLLGLPKGAPSPIRDITATFLRYLVEQHQRENILSVVSLFARAQDQYLFPGSVEYSGKHVLDDRGLVKWWCRVLDPLIEITSEWESVKGYLTVPGLDSHDTISYVPSRNTSKWTIGHPLREISRHADDVPPRCFIPHYPDDPKARFLDELDEEITKSQNTSDEWKSVKSIEQFWDMMAFRQECSAGRLVGFIWIVFTPKNQQQQPRPILEDDQSSFVTFSSQTEVNVSPSQAYLITPATSFCATKATQALDLQTKDGDSQESRRKCYTPKQRQKKLSGPIIPRQPRIKTEAKNYLLDRPETSAYYIWRPEGRGQIVVDEPDYKRVTELLLRLDFANLELATSSSTRWINEVRSGVWGSTGDAWGQPVTGTKAFEIRAASGAAGATTLNMGLMRKKRKDIPDPQSQSTPQVNVLSTGMVRKKAKV
;
A
#
# COMPACT_ATOMS: atom_id res chain seq x y z
N MET A 1 -34.98 -34.52 -28.77
CA MET A 1 -35.32 -33.81 -27.51
C MET A 1 -34.26 -34.19 -26.49
N ALA A 2 -33.28 -33.31 -26.27
CA ALA A 2 -32.33 -33.45 -25.18
C ALA A 2 -32.37 -32.12 -24.43
N ALA A 3 -32.97 -32.15 -23.24
CA ALA A 3 -33.07 -31.02 -22.34
C ALA A 3 -31.67 -30.72 -21.81
N HIS A 4 -31.14 -29.55 -22.15
CA HIS A 4 -30.01 -28.99 -21.43
C HIS A 4 -30.49 -28.59 -20.04
N GLU A 5 -30.18 -29.43 -19.06
CA GLU A 5 -30.21 -29.07 -17.65
C GLU A 5 -29.38 -27.81 -17.45
N ARG A 6 -30.07 -26.69 -17.24
CA ARG A 6 -29.48 -25.49 -16.64
C ARG A 6 -29.08 -25.87 -15.23
N THR A 7 -27.82 -26.23 -15.05
CA THR A 7 -27.20 -26.29 -13.74
C THR A 7 -27.36 -24.92 -13.10
N ASN A 8 -28.15 -24.86 -12.04
CA ASN A 8 -28.31 -23.70 -11.18
C ASN A 8 -26.92 -23.27 -10.69
N LYS A 9 -26.33 -22.25 -11.34
CA LYS A 9 -25.27 -21.45 -10.73
C LYS A 9 -25.91 -20.75 -9.54
N ALA A 10 -25.88 -21.37 -8.37
CA ALA A 10 -26.09 -20.67 -7.12
C ALA A 10 -25.16 -19.45 -7.14
N SER A 11 -25.70 -18.25 -7.05
CA SER A 11 -24.91 -17.02 -7.04
C SER A 11 -24.06 -17.04 -5.78
N ILE A 12 -22.81 -17.50 -5.90
CA ILE A 12 -21.82 -17.41 -4.83
C ILE A 12 -21.63 -15.91 -4.60
N VAL A 13 -22.20 -15.40 -3.51
CA VAL A 13 -21.98 -14.02 -3.11
C VAL A 13 -20.48 -13.87 -2.86
N PRO A 14 -19.78 -12.91 -3.50
CA PRO A 14 -18.35 -12.72 -3.30
C PRO A 14 -18.01 -12.56 -1.81
N ILE A 15 -16.98 -13.27 -1.34
CA ILE A 15 -16.55 -13.30 0.08
C ILE A 15 -16.39 -11.90 0.66
N LEU A 16 -15.84 -10.97 -0.14
CA LEU A 16 -15.68 -9.56 0.22
C LEU A 16 -17.01 -8.90 0.63
N LEU A 17 -18.10 -9.15 -0.11
CA LEU A 17 -19.40 -8.55 0.17
C LEU A 17 -19.99 -9.11 1.47
N GLN A 18 -19.77 -10.39 1.76
CA GLN A 18 -20.19 -11.01 3.02
C GLN A 18 -19.44 -10.41 4.21
N GLN A 19 -18.12 -10.27 4.10
CA GLN A 19 -17.30 -9.64 5.14
C GLN A 19 -17.70 -8.16 5.35
N LEU A 20 -17.96 -7.42 4.27
CA LEU A 20 -18.44 -6.04 4.35
C LEU A 20 -19.83 -5.94 4.98
N ALA A 21 -20.76 -6.84 4.65
CA ALA A 21 -22.10 -6.86 5.25
C ALA A 21 -22.06 -7.06 6.78
N ILE A 22 -21.07 -7.80 7.29
CA ILE A 22 -20.87 -8.01 8.73
C ILE A 22 -20.27 -6.75 9.38
N ALA A 23 -19.38 -6.05 8.69
CA ALA A 23 -18.69 -4.88 9.23
C ALA A 23 -19.56 -3.60 9.23
N LEU A 24 -20.46 -3.47 8.26
CA LEU A 24 -21.22 -2.25 8.01
C LEU A 24 -22.44 -2.07 8.95
N PRO A 25 -22.84 -0.81 9.24
CA PRO A 25 -23.98 -0.51 10.12
C PRO A 25 -25.28 -1.16 9.62
N LYS A 26 -26.11 -1.60 10.57
CA LYS A 26 -27.42 -2.19 10.29
C LYS A 26 -28.27 -1.31 9.37
N ASP A 27 -28.87 -1.93 8.36
CA ASP A 27 -29.82 -1.32 7.40
C ASP A 27 -29.23 -0.26 6.44
N ALA A 28 -27.93 0.04 6.54
CA ALA A 28 -27.25 0.92 5.60
C ALA A 28 -26.93 0.18 4.29
N LYS A 29 -27.38 0.74 3.16
CA LYS A 29 -27.18 0.19 1.81
C LYS A 29 -26.04 0.88 1.10
N PHE A 30 -25.09 0.10 0.61
CA PHE A 30 -23.95 0.56 -0.18
C PHE A 30 -23.89 -0.23 -1.48
N LYS A 31 -23.35 0.35 -2.56
CA LYS A 31 -22.93 -0.41 -3.74
C LYS A 31 -21.41 -0.41 -3.80
N ILE A 32 -20.84 -1.59 -4.02
CA ILE A 32 -19.41 -1.80 -4.01
C ILE A 32 -18.94 -2.10 -5.42
N TYR A 33 -17.89 -1.40 -5.84
CA TYR A 33 -17.25 -1.53 -7.14
C TYR A 33 -15.79 -1.86 -6.91
N HIS A 34 -15.38 -3.07 -7.28
CA HIS A 34 -14.00 -3.52 -7.08
C HIS A 34 -13.36 -3.82 -8.44
N LEU A 35 -12.39 -2.98 -8.80
CA LEU A 35 -11.59 -3.09 -10.01
C LEU A 35 -10.23 -3.68 -9.64
N SER A 36 -9.71 -4.62 -10.43
CA SER A 36 -8.32 -5.07 -10.27
C SER A 36 -7.60 -5.22 -11.60
N THR A 37 -6.27 -5.31 -11.56
CA THR A 37 -5.43 -5.59 -12.73
C THR A 37 -4.70 -6.92 -12.56
N PRO A 38 -4.44 -7.67 -13.63
CA PRO A 38 -3.66 -8.90 -13.51
C PRO A 38 -2.20 -8.61 -13.11
N PRO A 39 -1.51 -9.47 -12.35
CA PRO A 39 -0.15 -9.22 -11.84
C PRO A 39 0.88 -8.94 -12.95
N THR A 40 1.22 -7.67 -13.21
CA THR A 40 2.15 -7.25 -14.27
C THR A 40 3.57 -7.16 -13.72
N LYS A 41 4.58 -7.43 -14.55
CA LYS A 41 5.97 -7.30 -14.12
C LYS A 41 6.36 -5.83 -14.02
N THR A 42 6.87 -5.40 -12.87
CA THR A 42 7.30 -4.01 -12.61
C THR A 42 8.77 -3.95 -12.19
N SER A 43 9.29 -2.74 -12.00
CA SER A 43 10.56 -2.53 -11.32
C SER A 43 10.50 -3.06 -9.88
N SER A 44 11.66 -3.40 -9.32
CA SER A 44 11.75 -3.81 -7.92
C SER A 44 11.47 -2.62 -7.00
N ILE A 45 10.82 -2.90 -5.87
CA ILE A 45 10.58 -1.92 -4.81
C ILE A 45 11.84 -1.62 -4.01
N TYR A 46 12.83 -2.51 -3.99
CA TYR A 46 14.11 -2.29 -3.30
C TYR A 46 15.23 -2.09 -4.31
N SER A 47 16.14 -1.17 -4.01
CA SER A 47 17.35 -0.98 -4.80
C SER A 47 18.27 -2.19 -4.65
N ALA A 48 18.79 -2.71 -5.78
CA ALA A 48 19.71 -3.84 -5.75
C ALA A 48 21.07 -3.43 -5.15
N PRO A 49 21.70 -4.28 -4.31
CA PRO A 49 23.08 -4.07 -3.89
C PRO A 49 24.05 -4.21 -5.07
N SER A 50 25.22 -3.59 -4.94
CA SER A 50 26.27 -3.54 -5.97
C SER A 50 26.58 -4.93 -6.52
N GLY A 51 26.56 -5.09 -7.85
CA GLY A 51 26.88 -6.34 -8.53
C GLY A 51 25.76 -7.39 -8.55
N THR A 52 24.61 -7.14 -7.92
CA THR A 52 23.45 -8.04 -7.97
C THR A 52 22.36 -7.52 -8.91
N ARG A 53 21.45 -8.40 -9.31
CA ARG A 53 20.29 -8.03 -10.13
C ARG A 53 19.11 -7.68 -9.22
N PRO A 54 18.27 -6.70 -9.59
CA PRO A 54 17.06 -6.40 -8.86
C PRO A 54 16.11 -7.60 -8.87
N ASP A 55 15.33 -7.74 -7.81
CA ASP A 55 14.37 -8.82 -7.69
C ASP A 55 13.30 -8.73 -8.78
N ARG A 56 12.77 -9.90 -9.14
CA ARG A 56 11.61 -9.98 -10.01
C ARG A 56 10.36 -9.66 -9.19
N THR A 57 9.82 -8.48 -9.43
CA THR A 57 8.61 -7.99 -8.76
C THR A 57 7.44 -7.94 -9.73
N TYR A 58 6.29 -8.36 -9.24
CA TYR A 58 5.00 -8.22 -9.92
C TYR A 58 4.12 -7.27 -9.13
N CYS A 59 3.34 -6.45 -9.82
CA CYS A 59 2.40 -5.51 -9.24
C CYS A 59 0.98 -5.84 -9.71
N GLU A 60 0.06 -5.89 -8.76
CA GLU A 60 -1.39 -5.91 -8.99
C GLU A 60 -1.98 -4.63 -8.38
N SER A 61 -2.86 -3.95 -9.12
CA SER A 61 -3.55 -2.76 -8.64
C SER A 61 -4.99 -3.13 -8.31
N HIS A 62 -5.44 -2.77 -7.11
CA HIS A 62 -6.83 -2.89 -6.71
C HIS A 62 -7.41 -1.51 -6.40
N PHE A 63 -8.54 -1.21 -7.02
CA PHE A 63 -9.27 0.02 -6.82
C PHE A 63 -10.68 -0.30 -6.36
N LEU A 64 -11.00 0.09 -5.13
CA LEU A 64 -12.31 -0.09 -4.53
C LEU A 64 -13.02 1.26 -4.48
N THR A 65 -14.22 1.34 -5.05
CA THR A 65 -15.11 2.49 -4.86
C THR A 65 -16.43 2.07 -4.26
N VAL A 66 -17.01 2.97 -3.49
CA VAL A 66 -18.25 2.75 -2.76
C VAL A 66 -19.23 3.87 -3.11
N SER A 67 -20.43 3.51 -3.55
CA SER A 67 -21.52 4.45 -3.76
C SER A 67 -22.68 4.24 -2.79
N ILE A 68 -23.47 5.28 -2.63
CA ILE A 68 -24.75 5.26 -1.92
C ILE A 68 -25.86 5.67 -2.87
N VAL A 69 -27.08 5.19 -2.58
CA VAL A 69 -28.29 5.64 -3.26
C VAL A 69 -28.90 6.77 -2.43
N VAL A 70 -28.97 7.95 -3.03
CA VAL A 70 -29.59 9.16 -2.49
C VAL A 70 -31.12 9.02 -2.60
N PRO A 71 -31.95 9.67 -1.75
CA PRO A 71 -33.41 9.54 -1.79
C PRO A 71 -34.09 9.78 -3.14
N ASP A 72 -33.43 10.50 -4.06
CA ASP A 72 -33.86 10.68 -5.46
C ASP A 72 -33.60 9.46 -6.36
N ASP A 73 -33.26 8.31 -5.79
CA ASP A 73 -32.82 7.08 -6.47
C ASP A 73 -31.56 7.25 -7.34
N ARG A 74 -30.74 8.26 -6.99
CA ARG A 74 -29.51 8.63 -7.69
C ARG A 74 -28.29 8.07 -6.97
N GLU A 75 -27.32 7.56 -7.74
CA GLU A 75 -26.10 6.97 -7.20
C GLU A 75 -24.96 7.99 -7.12
N VAL A 76 -24.31 8.06 -5.95
CA VAL A 76 -23.18 8.96 -5.71
C VAL A 76 -22.02 8.19 -5.08
N LEU A 77 -20.82 8.33 -5.66
CA LEU A 77 -19.58 7.81 -5.09
C LEU A 77 -19.23 8.57 -3.80
N VAL A 78 -18.99 7.83 -2.73
CA VAL A 78 -18.73 8.37 -1.39
C VAL A 78 -17.29 8.17 -0.95
N TYR A 79 -16.70 7.04 -1.33
CA TYR A 79 -15.37 6.65 -0.91
C TYR A 79 -14.64 5.89 -2.02
N ALA A 80 -13.34 6.07 -2.10
CA ALA A 80 -12.46 5.29 -2.97
C ALA A 80 -11.12 5.02 -2.29
N VAL A 81 -10.56 3.83 -2.52
CA VAL A 81 -9.24 3.42 -2.05
C VAL A 81 -8.51 2.62 -3.12
N GLU A 82 -7.24 2.96 -3.32
CA GLU A 82 -6.29 2.27 -4.20
C GLU A 82 -5.24 1.54 -3.37
N ILE A 83 -5.08 0.25 -3.63
CA ILE A 83 -4.10 -0.62 -2.98
C ILE A 83 -3.30 -1.33 -4.07
N LEU A 84 -1.97 -1.22 -3.98
CA LEU A 84 -1.03 -1.88 -4.87
C LEU A 84 -0.43 -3.08 -4.14
N ILE A 85 -0.52 -4.26 -4.74
CA ILE A 85 0.07 -5.48 -4.21
C ILE A 85 1.34 -5.78 -4.99
N TYR A 86 2.49 -5.62 -4.33
CA TYR A 86 3.78 -6.04 -4.86
C TYR A 86 4.08 -7.44 -4.36
N SER A 87 4.32 -8.37 -5.29
CA SER A 87 4.69 -9.74 -4.96
C SER A 87 6.07 -10.06 -5.50
N THR A 88 6.93 -10.59 -4.62
CA THR A 88 8.25 -11.11 -4.99
C THR A 88 8.35 -12.60 -4.69
N ALA A 89 9.53 -13.19 -4.83
CA ALA A 89 9.75 -14.58 -4.40
C ALA A 89 9.69 -14.76 -2.86
N HIS A 90 9.84 -13.68 -2.08
CA HIS A 90 10.11 -13.76 -0.65
C HIS A 90 9.11 -12.99 0.22
N ASP A 91 8.49 -11.94 -0.31
CA ASP A 91 7.55 -11.10 0.40
C ASP A 91 6.36 -10.69 -0.48
N SER A 92 5.25 -10.42 0.18
CA SER A 92 4.04 -9.84 -0.40
C SER A 92 3.78 -8.51 0.31
N THR A 93 3.91 -7.39 -0.40
CA THR A 93 3.70 -6.05 0.13
C THR A 93 2.38 -5.46 -0.36
N PHE A 94 1.50 -5.07 0.55
CA PHE A 94 0.25 -4.38 0.30
C PHE A 94 0.44 -2.90 0.60
N PHE A 95 0.60 -2.10 -0.44
CA PHE A 95 0.81 -0.66 -0.33
C PHE A 95 -0.50 0.09 -0.54
N VAL A 96 -0.93 0.87 0.46
CA VAL A 96 -2.08 1.78 0.29
C VAL A 96 -1.59 3.05 -0.39
N SER A 97 -1.97 3.21 -1.66
CA SER A 97 -1.55 4.32 -2.51
C SER A 97 -2.38 5.57 -2.24
N LYS A 98 -3.71 5.46 -2.41
CA LYS A 98 -4.63 6.60 -2.35
C LYS A 98 -5.89 6.22 -1.59
N ALA A 99 -6.42 7.13 -0.80
CA ALA A 99 -7.72 7.00 -0.16
C ALA A 99 -8.37 8.38 -0.06
N ASP A 100 -9.62 8.50 -0.51
CA ASP A 100 -10.33 9.79 -0.48
C ASP A 100 -11.83 9.57 -0.31
N SER A 101 -12.52 10.60 0.14
CA SER A 101 -13.97 10.62 0.29
C SER A 101 -14.57 11.89 -0.31
N THR A 102 -15.83 11.82 -0.73
CA THR A 102 -16.53 12.99 -1.31
C THR A 102 -17.32 13.79 -0.28
N GLY A 103 -17.52 13.26 0.93
CA GLY A 103 -18.29 13.92 2.00
C GLY A 103 -19.80 13.66 1.99
N TYR A 104 -20.34 13.00 0.96
CA TYR A 104 -21.79 12.71 0.85
C TYR A 104 -22.30 11.60 1.79
N LEU A 105 -21.45 11.02 2.65
CA LEU A 105 -21.83 9.94 3.56
C LEU A 105 -22.92 10.35 4.56
N HIS A 106 -23.00 11.63 4.92
CA HIS A 106 -24.01 12.16 5.84
C HIS A 106 -25.45 11.96 5.34
N LEU A 107 -25.65 11.79 4.03
CA LEU A 107 -26.97 11.55 3.42
C LEU A 107 -27.59 10.21 3.85
N LEU A 108 -26.80 9.26 4.36
CA LEU A 108 -27.31 8.01 4.91
C LEU A 108 -28.02 8.17 6.27
N GLY A 109 -27.97 9.35 6.89
CA GLY A 109 -28.69 9.61 8.15
C GLY A 109 -28.17 8.78 9.35
N LEU A 110 -26.90 8.40 9.34
CA LEU A 110 -26.30 7.60 10.42
C LEU A 110 -26.33 8.36 11.77
N PRO A 111 -26.55 7.66 12.89
CA PRO A 111 -26.64 8.31 14.20
C PRO A 111 -25.30 8.95 14.60
N LYS A 112 -25.38 10.11 15.26
CA LYS A 112 -24.20 10.85 15.74
C LYS A 112 -23.42 9.97 16.73
N GLY A 113 -22.17 9.64 16.40
CA GLY A 113 -21.30 8.77 17.21
C GLY A 113 -21.16 7.32 16.71
N ALA A 114 -21.80 6.96 15.59
CA ALA A 114 -21.54 5.69 14.94
C ALA A 114 -20.06 5.57 14.48
N PRO A 115 -19.48 4.35 14.48
CA PRO A 115 -18.17 4.12 13.88
C PRO A 115 -18.17 4.56 12.42
N SER A 116 -17.09 5.19 11.96
CA SER A 116 -17.00 5.66 10.57
C SER A 116 -17.07 4.47 9.60
N PRO A 117 -18.10 4.36 8.73
CA PRO A 117 -18.23 3.26 7.77
C PRO A 117 -17.00 3.12 6.87
N ILE A 118 -16.40 4.25 6.48
CA ILE A 118 -15.19 4.30 5.65
C ILE A 118 -14.02 3.53 6.27
N ARG A 119 -13.83 3.66 7.59
CA ARG A 119 -12.79 2.91 8.32
C ARG A 119 -13.07 1.42 8.28
N ASP A 120 -14.30 1.02 8.59
CA ASP A 120 -14.70 -0.38 8.67
C ASP A 120 -14.64 -1.04 7.26
N ILE A 121 -14.98 -0.30 6.19
CA ILE A 121 -14.79 -0.72 4.79
C ILE A 121 -13.31 -0.94 4.48
N THR A 122 -12.45 0.04 4.79
CA THR A 122 -11.02 -0.02 4.47
C THR A 122 -10.31 -1.15 5.22
N ALA A 123 -10.61 -1.30 6.52
CA ALA A 123 -10.07 -2.37 7.33
C ALA A 123 -10.50 -3.75 6.82
N THR A 124 -11.77 -3.90 6.45
CA THR A 124 -12.29 -5.16 5.90
C THR A 124 -11.68 -5.47 4.53
N PHE A 125 -11.52 -4.45 3.67
CA PHE A 125 -10.91 -4.63 2.36
C PHE A 125 -9.44 -5.03 2.45
N LEU A 126 -8.66 -4.39 3.32
CA LEU A 126 -7.27 -4.79 3.60
C LEU A 126 -7.19 -6.21 4.14
N ARG A 127 -8.05 -6.56 5.10
CA ARG A 127 -8.13 -7.92 5.65
C ARG A 127 -8.37 -8.94 4.54
N TYR A 128 -9.39 -8.69 3.72
CA TYR A 128 -9.73 -9.54 2.58
C TYR A 128 -8.54 -9.72 1.63
N LEU A 129 -7.86 -8.64 1.23
CA LEU A 129 -6.72 -8.74 0.33
C LEU A 129 -5.57 -9.53 0.94
N VAL A 130 -5.27 -9.34 2.22
CA VAL A 130 -4.22 -10.07 2.95
C VAL A 130 -4.56 -11.57 3.01
N GLU A 131 -5.80 -11.93 3.34
CA GLU A 131 -6.26 -13.34 3.40
C GLU A 131 -6.19 -14.02 2.02
N GLN A 132 -6.64 -13.34 0.96
CA GLN A 132 -6.68 -13.94 -0.39
C GLN A 132 -5.30 -14.07 -1.05
N HIS A 133 -4.39 -13.14 -0.76
CA HIS A 133 -3.03 -13.13 -1.31
C HIS A 133 -1.98 -13.67 -0.34
N GLN A 134 -2.41 -14.30 0.76
CA GLN A 134 -1.52 -14.98 1.68
C GLN A 134 -0.83 -16.16 0.99
N ARG A 135 0.48 -16.23 1.19
CA ARG A 135 1.33 -17.31 0.70
C ARG A 135 1.94 -18.04 1.89
N GLU A 136 2.05 -19.35 1.79
CA GLU A 136 2.66 -20.16 2.84
C GLU A 136 4.15 -19.80 2.99
N ASN A 137 4.60 -19.65 4.23
CA ASN A 137 6.00 -19.36 4.60
C ASN A 137 6.60 -18.08 3.99
N ILE A 138 5.77 -17.10 3.60
CA ILE A 138 6.21 -15.82 3.06
C ILE A 138 5.71 -14.67 3.94
N LEU A 139 6.54 -13.63 4.08
CA LEU A 139 6.21 -12.43 4.84
C LEU A 139 5.15 -11.61 4.09
N SER A 140 4.10 -11.21 4.79
CA SER A 140 3.14 -10.23 4.29
C SER A 140 3.35 -8.91 5.00
N VAL A 141 3.47 -7.81 4.25
CA VAL A 141 3.71 -6.47 4.80
C VAL A 141 2.64 -5.53 4.29
N VAL A 142 1.84 -4.94 5.17
CA VAL A 142 0.99 -3.80 4.81
C VAL A 142 1.78 -2.53 5.05
N SER A 143 1.94 -1.68 4.04
CA SER A 143 2.68 -0.42 4.15
C SER A 143 1.81 0.74 3.69
N LEU A 144 1.89 1.87 4.40
CA LEU A 144 1.26 3.12 3.95
C LEU A 144 2.01 4.33 4.51
N PHE A 145 1.78 5.48 3.89
CA PHE A 145 2.11 6.78 4.47
C PHE A 145 0.84 7.60 4.65
N ALA A 146 0.75 8.33 5.75
CA ALA A 146 -0.39 9.14 6.13
C ALA A 146 0.02 10.60 6.10
N ARG A 147 -0.47 11.32 5.08
CA ARG A 147 -0.32 12.77 4.90
C ARG A 147 -1.69 13.35 4.57
N ALA A 148 -2.08 14.45 5.20
CA ALA A 148 -3.32 15.11 4.87
C ALA A 148 -3.17 15.97 3.61
N GLN A 149 -4.13 15.84 2.71
CA GLN A 149 -4.31 16.68 1.55
C GLN A 149 -5.81 16.85 1.33
N ASP A 150 -6.20 18.01 0.80
CA ASP A 150 -7.61 18.36 0.65
C ASP A 150 -8.36 17.43 -0.33
N GLN A 151 -7.64 16.94 -1.34
CA GLN A 151 -8.16 16.03 -2.37
C GLN A 151 -7.06 15.15 -2.95
N TYR A 152 -7.38 13.87 -3.16
CA TYR A 152 -6.52 12.86 -3.79
C TYR A 152 -7.18 12.24 -5.03
N LEU A 153 -8.46 11.82 -4.91
CA LEU A 153 -9.18 11.08 -5.96
C LEU A 153 -10.41 11.83 -6.49
N PHE A 154 -11.00 12.71 -5.67
CA PHE A 154 -12.24 13.40 -6.02
C PHE A 154 -12.02 14.92 -6.16
N PRO A 155 -11.72 15.43 -7.35
CA PRO A 155 -11.59 16.87 -7.58
C PRO A 155 -12.87 17.63 -7.26
N GLY A 156 -12.74 18.84 -6.70
CA GLY A 156 -13.88 19.70 -6.35
C GLY A 156 -14.58 19.28 -5.04
N SER A 157 -14.36 18.06 -4.55
CA SER A 157 -15.00 17.57 -3.30
C SER A 157 -14.63 18.39 -2.06
N VAL A 158 -13.52 19.13 -2.07
CA VAL A 158 -13.12 20.05 -0.99
C VAL A 158 -14.08 21.24 -0.85
N GLU A 159 -14.70 21.69 -1.95
CA GLU A 159 -15.64 22.80 -1.93
C GLU A 159 -16.96 22.43 -1.23
N TYR A 160 -17.24 21.13 -1.14
CA TYR A 160 -18.41 20.63 -0.47
C TYR A 160 -18.27 20.69 1.06
N SER A 161 -19.07 21.53 1.70
CA SER A 161 -19.05 21.75 3.16
C SER A 161 -19.28 20.49 4.02
N GLY A 162 -19.86 19.43 3.46
CA GLY A 162 -20.03 18.15 4.16
C GLY A 162 -18.78 17.27 4.19
N LYS A 163 -17.72 17.61 3.43
CA LYS A 163 -16.44 16.89 3.47
C LYS A 163 -15.63 17.38 4.68
N HIS A 164 -15.38 16.47 5.61
CA HIS A 164 -14.50 16.74 6.74
C HIS A 164 -13.09 16.20 6.45
N VAL A 165 -12.16 17.11 6.14
CA VAL A 165 -10.74 16.77 5.94
C VAL A 165 -10.06 16.67 7.30
N LEU A 166 -9.35 15.56 7.53
CA LEU A 166 -8.55 15.38 8.75
C LEU A 166 -7.22 16.13 8.61
N ASP A 167 -6.74 16.68 9.72
CA ASP A 167 -5.37 17.17 9.87
C ASP A 167 -4.35 16.02 9.85
N ASP A 168 -3.08 16.31 9.55
CA ASP A 168 -2.02 15.28 9.46
C ASP A 168 -2.00 14.35 10.68
N ARG A 169 -2.07 14.94 11.88
CA ARG A 169 -2.12 14.22 13.16
C ARG A 169 -3.36 13.36 13.29
N GLY A 170 -4.53 13.90 12.93
CA GLY A 170 -5.80 13.19 12.93
C GLY A 170 -5.80 12.01 11.96
N LEU A 171 -5.19 12.18 10.79
CA LEU A 171 -5.11 11.16 9.75
C LEU A 171 -4.19 9.99 10.16
N VAL A 172 -3.04 10.27 10.77
CA VAL A 172 -2.17 9.21 11.33
C VAL A 172 -2.94 8.39 12.37
N LYS A 173 -3.64 9.05 13.31
CA LYS A 173 -4.49 8.37 14.31
C LYS A 173 -5.60 7.55 13.65
N TRP A 174 -6.17 8.08 12.57
CA TRP A 174 -7.22 7.40 11.84
C TRP A 174 -6.70 6.11 11.20
N TRP A 175 -5.57 6.15 10.51
CA TRP A 175 -4.95 4.96 9.91
C TRP A 175 -4.52 3.94 10.94
N CYS A 176 -3.90 4.33 12.06
CA CYS A 176 -3.58 3.37 13.13
C CYS A 176 -4.85 2.64 13.64
N ARG A 177 -6.00 3.32 13.70
CA ARG A 177 -7.30 2.69 14.05
C ARG A 177 -7.91 1.84 12.94
N VAL A 178 -7.66 2.14 11.66
CA VAL A 178 -8.05 1.28 10.53
C VAL A 178 -7.28 -0.04 10.57
N LEU A 179 -6.01 0.04 10.93
CA LEU A 179 -5.05 -1.06 10.91
C LEU A 179 -5.08 -1.92 12.18
N ASP A 180 -5.51 -1.37 13.32
CA ASP A 180 -5.62 -2.07 14.61
C ASP A 180 -6.35 -3.43 14.52
N PRO A 181 -7.51 -3.55 13.84
CA PRO A 181 -8.22 -4.82 13.69
C PRO A 181 -7.51 -5.86 12.82
N LEU A 182 -6.45 -5.47 12.08
CA LEU A 182 -5.62 -6.41 11.32
C LEU A 182 -4.57 -7.07 12.22
N ILE A 183 -4.11 -6.36 13.25
CA ILE A 183 -3.12 -6.84 14.22
C ILE A 183 -3.71 -7.88 15.20
N GLU A 184 -5.03 -7.88 15.33
CA GLU A 184 -5.77 -8.89 16.12
C GLU A 184 -5.86 -10.25 15.41
N ILE A 185 -5.52 -10.33 14.11
CA ILE A 185 -5.55 -11.56 13.32
C ILE A 185 -4.31 -12.40 13.65
N THR A 186 -4.30 -13.05 14.81
CA THR A 186 -3.19 -13.92 15.24
C THR A 186 -3.42 -15.39 14.95
N SER A 187 -4.63 -15.79 14.53
CA SER A 187 -4.98 -17.21 14.38
C SER A 187 -4.16 -17.92 13.30
N GLU A 188 -3.79 -17.20 12.23
CA GLU A 188 -3.13 -17.76 11.05
C GLU A 188 -1.62 -17.43 10.98
N TRP A 189 -1.17 -16.48 11.79
CA TRP A 189 0.20 -15.94 11.77
C TRP A 189 0.94 -16.30 13.06
N GLU A 190 2.28 -16.35 13.00
CA GLU A 190 3.10 -16.58 14.20
C GLU A 190 3.17 -15.32 15.05
N SER A 191 3.41 -14.18 14.39
CA SER A 191 3.36 -12.87 15.02
C SER A 191 2.88 -11.82 14.03
N VAL A 192 2.12 -10.86 14.53
CA VAL A 192 1.70 -9.67 13.79
C VAL A 192 2.12 -8.45 14.61
N LYS A 193 2.96 -7.60 14.02
CA LYS A 193 3.50 -6.40 14.66
C LYS A 193 3.21 -5.17 13.81
N GLY A 194 2.74 -4.11 14.45
CA GLY A 194 2.57 -2.80 13.82
C GLY A 194 3.78 -1.92 14.13
N TYR A 195 4.21 -1.13 13.15
CA TYR A 195 5.33 -0.20 13.26
C TYR A 195 4.86 1.18 12.83
N LEU A 196 5.23 2.22 13.57
CA LEU A 196 4.92 3.60 13.27
C LEU A 196 6.18 4.46 13.41
N THR A 197 6.52 5.15 12.33
CA THR A 197 7.57 6.18 12.32
C THR A 197 6.94 7.50 11.92
N VAL A 198 7.13 8.53 12.75
CA VAL A 198 6.74 9.90 12.43
C VAL A 198 8.00 10.77 12.51
N PRO A 199 8.63 11.09 11.35
CA PRO A 199 9.88 11.84 11.34
C PRO A 199 9.72 13.23 11.97
N GLY A 200 10.68 13.59 12.81
CA GLY A 200 10.68 14.85 13.56
C GLY A 200 9.90 14.82 14.89
N LEU A 201 9.24 13.71 15.23
CA LEU A 201 8.64 13.49 16.54
C LEU A 201 9.45 12.48 17.34
N ASP A 202 9.51 12.70 18.66
CA ASP A 202 10.12 11.74 19.58
C ASP A 202 9.25 10.47 19.71
N SER A 203 9.87 9.40 20.19
CA SER A 203 9.22 8.12 20.42
C SER A 203 8.04 8.23 21.39
N HIS A 204 8.18 9.03 22.45
CA HIS A 204 7.11 9.21 23.44
C HIS A 204 5.87 9.91 22.87
N ASP A 205 6.07 10.94 22.06
CA ASP A 205 4.98 11.65 21.39
C ASP A 205 4.30 10.77 20.33
N THR A 206 5.09 9.95 19.64
CA THR A 206 4.61 9.03 18.60
C THR A 206 3.69 7.93 19.15
N ILE A 207 3.92 7.47 20.39
CA ILE A 207 3.03 6.51 21.06
C ILE A 207 1.59 7.03 21.18
N SER A 208 1.41 8.35 21.34
CA SER A 208 0.08 8.95 21.50
C SER A 208 -0.83 8.80 20.27
N TYR A 209 -0.27 8.44 19.11
CA TYR A 209 -1.01 8.19 17.89
C TYR A 209 -1.54 6.75 17.80
N VAL A 210 -0.92 5.83 18.52
CA VAL A 210 -1.27 4.41 18.54
C VAL A 210 -2.50 4.16 19.43
N PRO A 211 -3.45 3.31 19.01
CA PRO A 211 -4.57 2.90 19.85
C PRO A 211 -4.12 2.23 21.15
N SER A 212 -4.67 2.68 22.28
CA SER A 212 -4.32 2.15 23.62
C SER A 212 -4.62 0.66 23.82
N ARG A 213 -5.43 0.03 22.96
CA ARG A 213 -5.89 -1.36 23.12
C ARG A 213 -4.80 -2.39 22.82
N ASN A 214 -3.93 -2.11 21.84
CA ASN A 214 -2.94 -3.07 21.34
C ASN A 214 -1.50 -2.54 21.44
N THR A 215 -1.21 -1.61 22.36
CA THR A 215 0.09 -0.94 22.46
C THR A 215 1.29 -1.91 22.54
N SER A 216 1.12 -3.10 23.10
CA SER A 216 2.19 -4.12 23.16
C SER A 216 2.57 -4.73 21.81
N LYS A 217 1.69 -4.65 20.81
CA LYS A 217 1.94 -5.15 19.45
C LYS A 217 2.43 -4.05 18.49
N TRP A 218 2.42 -2.80 18.96
CA TRP A 218 2.90 -1.65 18.21
C TRP A 218 4.29 -1.26 18.69
N THR A 219 5.23 -1.17 17.75
CA THR A 219 6.60 -0.72 17.98
C THR A 219 6.78 0.65 17.33
N ILE A 220 7.45 1.58 18.01
CA ILE A 220 7.79 2.87 17.42
C ILE A 220 9.11 2.71 16.67
N GLY A 221 9.15 3.19 15.44
CA GLY A 221 10.28 3.00 14.53
C GLY A 221 9.89 2.16 13.32
N HIS A 222 10.88 1.67 12.60
CA HIS A 222 10.69 1.05 11.29
C HIS A 222 11.17 -0.42 11.26
N PRO A 223 10.47 -1.31 10.55
CA PRO A 223 10.86 -2.72 10.43
C PRO A 223 11.83 -2.99 9.27
N LEU A 224 12.42 -1.96 8.65
CA LEU A 224 13.17 -2.10 7.40
C LEU A 224 14.30 -3.14 7.46
N ARG A 225 15.00 -3.25 8.59
CA ARG A 225 16.03 -4.29 8.79
C ARG A 225 15.42 -5.68 8.97
N GLU A 226 14.28 -5.78 9.67
CA GLU A 226 13.58 -7.06 9.92
C GLU A 226 12.96 -7.64 8.64
N ILE A 227 12.50 -6.77 7.73
CA ILE A 227 11.91 -7.17 6.45
C ILE A 227 13.00 -7.44 5.41
N SER A 228 14.15 -6.78 5.52
CA SER A 228 15.22 -6.93 4.55
C SER A 228 15.88 -8.31 4.60
N ARG A 229 16.29 -8.79 3.42
CA ARG A 229 17.01 -10.06 3.25
C ARG A 229 18.53 -9.89 3.31
N HIS A 230 18.97 -8.65 3.17
CA HIS A 230 20.38 -8.33 3.04
C HIS A 230 21.04 -8.23 4.41
N ALA A 231 22.30 -8.63 4.49
CA ALA A 231 23.10 -8.43 5.70
C ALA A 231 23.23 -6.92 6.01
N ASP A 232 23.56 -6.60 7.26
CA ASP A 232 23.68 -5.20 7.73
C ASP A 232 24.76 -4.38 6.99
N ASP A 233 25.62 -5.03 6.19
CA ASP A 233 26.73 -4.41 5.42
C ASP A 233 26.29 -3.82 4.06
N VAL A 234 24.99 -3.80 3.77
CA VAL A 234 24.46 -3.25 2.51
C VAL A 234 24.16 -1.75 2.65
N PRO A 235 24.30 -0.94 1.57
CA PRO A 235 23.98 0.49 1.65
C PRO A 235 22.52 0.77 2.08
N PRO A 236 22.26 1.88 2.81
CA PRO A 236 20.92 2.23 3.31
C PRO A 236 19.81 2.23 2.23
N ARG A 237 20.15 2.58 0.99
CA ARG A 237 19.20 2.63 -0.15
C ARG A 237 18.51 1.30 -0.45
N CYS A 238 19.15 0.17 -0.11
CA CYS A 238 18.61 -1.16 -0.39
C CYS A 238 17.51 -1.57 0.61
N PHE A 239 17.42 -0.91 1.76
CA PHE A 239 16.44 -1.23 2.80
C PHE A 239 15.12 -0.48 2.64
N ILE A 240 15.12 0.67 1.97
CA ILE A 240 13.97 1.56 1.91
C ILE A 240 13.17 1.28 0.63
N PRO A 241 11.88 0.93 0.72
CA PRO A 241 11.08 0.62 -0.46
C PRO A 241 10.68 1.90 -1.22
N HIS A 242 10.78 1.83 -2.55
CA HIS A 242 10.33 2.83 -3.50
C HIS A 242 8.87 2.57 -3.87
N TYR A 243 7.97 3.46 -3.42
CA TYR A 243 6.54 3.42 -3.73
C TYR A 243 6.13 4.67 -4.53
N PRO A 244 5.09 4.58 -5.38
CA PRO A 244 4.62 5.72 -6.13
C PRO A 244 4.06 6.81 -5.20
N ASP A 245 4.28 8.07 -5.59
CA ASP A 245 3.79 9.27 -4.89
C ASP A 245 4.19 9.38 -3.40
N ASP A 246 5.21 8.63 -2.95
CA ASP A 246 5.65 8.58 -1.55
C ASP A 246 6.73 9.63 -1.23
N PRO A 247 6.59 10.43 -0.14
CA PRO A 247 7.62 11.37 0.31
C PRO A 247 9.00 10.74 0.51
N LYS A 248 9.08 9.50 0.99
CA LYS A 248 10.35 8.81 1.22
C LYS A 248 11.00 8.39 -0.10
N ALA A 249 10.21 7.96 -1.09
CA ALA A 249 10.70 7.60 -2.42
C ALA A 249 11.26 8.85 -3.14
N ARG A 250 10.56 9.98 -3.02
CA ARG A 250 11.04 11.26 -3.54
C ARG A 250 12.36 11.70 -2.91
N PHE A 251 12.55 11.47 -1.60
CA PHE A 251 13.82 11.76 -0.94
C PHE A 251 14.93 10.78 -1.36
N LEU A 252 14.61 9.50 -1.56
CA LEU A 252 15.54 8.52 -2.11
C LEU A 252 16.04 8.94 -3.49
N ASP A 253 15.15 9.38 -4.39
CA ASP A 253 15.52 9.80 -5.73
C ASP A 253 16.53 10.97 -5.70
N GLU A 254 16.35 11.95 -4.81
CA GLU A 254 17.28 13.07 -4.62
C GLU A 254 18.65 12.63 -4.07
N LEU A 255 18.68 11.66 -3.15
CA LEU A 255 19.93 11.09 -2.63
C LEU A 255 20.65 10.26 -3.70
N ASP A 256 19.91 9.52 -4.52
CA ASP A 256 20.47 8.75 -5.63
C ASP A 256 21.05 9.64 -6.73
N GLU A 257 20.56 10.87 -6.89
CA GLU A 257 21.18 11.88 -7.78
C GLU A 257 22.57 12.34 -7.29
N GLU A 258 22.85 12.28 -5.99
CA GLU A 258 24.19 12.62 -5.45
C GLU A 258 25.27 11.60 -5.85
N ILE A 259 24.84 10.36 -6.12
CA ILE A 259 25.72 9.25 -6.53
C ILE A 259 26.25 9.57 -7.92
N THR A 260 27.52 9.99 -7.96
CA THR A 260 28.15 10.42 -9.20
C THR A 260 28.44 9.19 -10.06
N LYS A 261 27.70 9.04 -11.17
CA LYS A 261 27.76 7.87 -12.08
C LYS A 261 29.15 7.59 -12.69
N SER A 262 30.15 8.43 -12.46
CA SER A 262 31.41 8.43 -13.19
C SER A 262 32.66 8.04 -12.41
N GLN A 263 32.68 7.97 -11.07
CA GLN A 263 33.98 7.77 -10.40
C GLN A 263 34.13 6.91 -9.13
N ASN A 264 33.10 6.33 -8.51
CA ASN A 264 33.36 5.42 -7.38
C ASN A 264 32.42 4.22 -7.37
N THR A 265 32.97 3.05 -7.06
CA THR A 265 32.27 1.76 -6.89
C THR A 265 31.44 1.68 -5.61
N SER A 266 31.36 2.76 -4.83
CA SER A 266 30.53 2.86 -3.63
C SER A 266 29.14 3.36 -4.03
N ASP A 267 28.14 2.47 -4.04
CA ASP A 267 26.71 2.79 -4.17
C ASP A 267 26.15 3.52 -2.93
N GLU A 268 26.97 4.36 -2.28
CA GLU A 268 26.66 5.06 -1.03
C GLU A 268 26.36 6.54 -1.29
N TRP A 269 25.41 7.09 -0.54
CA TRP A 269 25.08 8.51 -0.58
C TRP A 269 26.17 9.36 0.09
N LYS A 270 26.34 10.61 -0.36
CA LYS A 270 27.35 11.51 0.22
C LYS A 270 26.87 12.09 1.55
N SER A 271 25.60 12.45 1.62
CA SER A 271 24.98 13.10 2.78
C SER A 271 24.57 12.10 3.88
N VAL A 272 23.98 10.97 3.50
CA VAL A 272 23.34 10.00 4.42
C VAL A 272 24.10 8.67 4.44
N LYS A 273 24.56 8.25 5.62
CA LYS A 273 25.33 7.01 5.80
C LYS A 273 24.58 5.88 6.49
N SER A 274 23.51 6.18 7.22
CA SER A 274 22.71 5.17 7.92
C SER A 274 21.20 5.38 7.70
N ILE A 275 20.42 4.35 8.01
CA ILE A 275 18.95 4.39 7.92
C ILE A 275 18.38 5.36 8.96
N GLU A 276 18.99 5.43 10.15
CA GLU A 276 18.61 6.36 11.21
C GLU A 276 18.85 7.80 10.74
N GLN A 277 20.01 8.08 10.14
CA GLN A 277 20.32 9.39 9.57
C GLN A 277 19.37 9.75 8.41
N PHE A 278 18.93 8.77 7.61
CA PHE A 278 17.91 8.98 6.59
C PHE A 278 16.62 9.53 7.21
N TRP A 279 16.12 8.91 8.28
CA TRP A 279 14.90 9.33 8.96
C TRP A 279 15.06 10.68 9.68
N ASP A 280 16.23 10.96 10.25
CA ASP A 280 16.55 12.26 10.83
C ASP A 280 16.52 13.37 9.76
N MET A 281 17.11 13.11 8.59
CA MET A 281 17.07 14.06 7.47
C MET A 281 15.68 14.19 6.85
N MET A 282 14.86 13.13 6.88
CA MET A 282 13.48 13.16 6.41
C MET A 282 12.62 14.16 7.19
N ALA A 283 12.91 14.38 8.47
CA ALA A 283 12.21 15.36 9.29
C ALA A 283 12.34 16.81 8.78
N PHE A 284 13.43 17.14 8.09
CA PHE A 284 13.68 18.49 7.56
C PHE A 284 13.09 18.71 6.16
N ARG A 285 12.45 17.70 5.58
CA ARG A 285 11.86 17.79 4.24
C ARG A 285 10.58 18.60 4.28
N GLN A 286 10.22 19.21 3.15
CA GLN A 286 9.01 20.07 3.05
C GLN A 286 7.72 19.34 3.46
N GLU A 287 7.66 18.02 3.31
CA GLU A 287 6.50 17.21 3.69
C GLU A 287 6.36 17.06 5.21
N CYS A 288 7.45 17.15 5.97
CA CYS A 288 7.49 16.92 7.41
C CYS A 288 7.88 18.15 8.23
N SER A 289 8.05 19.30 7.57
CA SER A 289 8.43 20.56 8.18
C SER A 289 7.33 21.62 8.02
N ALA A 290 7.53 22.80 8.59
CA ALA A 290 6.59 23.93 8.53
C ALA A 290 5.16 23.59 9.01
N GLY A 291 5.05 22.74 10.05
CA GLY A 291 3.77 22.35 10.65
C GLY A 291 3.05 21.20 9.94
N ARG A 292 3.63 20.66 8.86
CA ARG A 292 3.18 19.42 8.23
C ARG A 292 3.79 18.20 8.92
N LEU A 293 3.09 17.07 8.86
CA LEU A 293 3.53 15.82 9.47
C LEU A 293 3.15 14.65 8.56
N VAL A 294 4.06 13.69 8.40
CA VAL A 294 3.79 12.43 7.69
C VAL A 294 4.08 11.26 8.61
N GLY A 295 3.12 10.35 8.74
CA GLY A 295 3.32 9.09 9.47
C GLY A 295 3.53 7.93 8.50
N PHE A 296 4.60 7.19 8.66
CA PHE A 296 4.85 5.95 7.92
C PHE A 296 4.45 4.77 8.80
N ILE A 297 3.62 3.89 8.26
CA ILE A 297 3.03 2.79 9.01
C ILE A 297 3.28 1.48 8.27
N TRP A 298 3.74 0.49 9.02
CA TRP A 298 3.89 -0.88 8.52
C TRP A 298 3.18 -1.86 9.45
N ILE A 299 2.57 -2.90 8.88
CA ILE A 299 2.17 -4.08 9.63
C ILE A 299 2.88 -5.27 9.02
N VAL A 300 3.67 -5.95 9.83
CA VAL A 300 4.43 -7.13 9.41
C VAL A 300 3.71 -8.36 9.95
N PHE A 301 3.30 -9.23 9.02
CA PHE A 301 2.71 -10.52 9.29
C PHE A 301 3.78 -11.59 9.07
N THR A 302 4.20 -12.22 10.17
CA THR A 302 5.20 -13.29 10.13
C THR A 302 4.50 -14.64 10.03
N PRO A 303 4.72 -15.41 8.95
CA PRO A 303 4.06 -16.71 8.76
C PRO A 303 4.53 -17.69 9.83
N LYS A 304 3.68 -18.66 10.20
CA LYS A 304 4.10 -19.78 11.04
C LYS A 304 5.10 -20.60 10.25
N ASN A 305 6.34 -20.67 10.74
CA ASN A 305 7.30 -21.64 10.23
C ASN A 305 6.72 -23.05 10.44
N GLN A 306 6.15 -23.64 9.39
CA GLN A 306 6.07 -25.09 9.34
C GLN A 306 7.51 -25.56 9.20
N GLN A 307 8.19 -25.77 10.33
CA GLN A 307 9.49 -26.43 10.36
C GLN A 307 9.38 -27.65 9.45
N GLN A 308 10.15 -27.65 8.37
CA GLN A 308 10.52 -28.89 7.71
C GLN A 308 11.04 -29.77 8.83
N GLN A 309 10.33 -30.85 9.16
CA GLN A 309 10.87 -31.87 10.04
C GLN A 309 12.26 -32.22 9.49
N PRO A 310 13.34 -32.13 10.28
CA PRO A 310 14.58 -32.74 9.87
C PRO A 310 14.25 -34.23 9.71
N ARG A 311 14.23 -34.71 8.46
CA ARG A 311 14.08 -36.14 8.22
C ARG A 311 15.17 -36.83 9.04
N PRO A 312 14.82 -37.79 9.91
CA PRO A 312 15.83 -38.56 10.62
C PRO A 312 16.69 -39.27 9.58
N ILE A 313 17.99 -38.96 9.57
CA ILE A 313 18.98 -39.71 8.82
C ILE A 313 19.04 -41.08 9.50
N LEU A 314 18.38 -42.06 8.89
CA LEU A 314 18.70 -43.46 9.09
C LEU A 314 19.78 -43.78 8.06
N GLU A 315 21.03 -43.70 8.50
CA GLU A 315 22.13 -44.44 7.88
C GLU A 315 21.98 -45.90 8.29
N ASP A 316 21.91 -46.80 7.31
CA ASP A 316 22.20 -48.22 7.51
C ASP A 316 23.10 -48.70 6.35
N ASP A 317 24.09 -49.50 6.74
CA ASP A 317 25.37 -49.81 6.09
C ASP A 317 25.31 -50.65 4.81
N GLN A 318 26.37 -50.56 3.97
CA GLN A 318 27.44 -51.59 3.85
C GLN A 318 28.31 -51.43 2.58
N SER A 319 29.61 -51.16 2.75
CA SER A 319 30.71 -52.10 2.40
C SER A 319 32.11 -51.46 2.54
N SER A 320 32.77 -51.84 3.65
CA SER A 320 34.19 -52.20 3.81
C SER A 320 35.29 -51.44 3.04
N PHE A 321 36.17 -50.73 3.77
CA PHE A 321 37.55 -51.19 4.02
C PHE A 321 38.20 -50.44 5.20
N VAL A 322 38.85 -51.21 6.05
CA VAL A 322 39.60 -50.90 7.28
C VAL A 322 40.84 -50.03 7.04
N THR A 323 41.21 -49.15 7.98
CA THR A 323 42.44 -49.26 8.81
C THR A 323 42.52 -48.12 9.84
N PHE A 324 42.89 -48.49 11.05
CA PHE A 324 42.95 -47.72 12.30
C PHE A 324 44.31 -47.00 12.46
N SER A 325 44.33 -45.79 13.06
CA SER A 325 45.23 -45.40 14.19
C SER A 325 45.79 -43.97 14.14
N SER A 326 45.43 -43.22 15.19
CA SER A 326 46.30 -42.39 16.07
C SER A 326 46.72 -40.96 15.66
N GLN A 327 46.03 -40.02 16.31
CA GLN A 327 46.53 -38.92 17.15
C GLN A 327 47.77 -38.13 16.69
N THR A 328 47.59 -36.83 16.47
CA THR A 328 48.27 -35.77 17.27
C THR A 328 47.66 -34.40 16.98
N GLU A 329 47.56 -33.59 18.04
CA GLU A 329 46.99 -32.25 18.08
C GLU A 329 47.81 -31.24 17.27
N VAL A 330 47.16 -30.17 16.78
CA VAL A 330 47.48 -28.73 17.02
C VAL A 330 46.77 -27.86 15.97
N ASN A 331 45.75 -27.14 16.44
CA ASN A 331 45.48 -25.71 16.25
C ASN A 331 45.68 -25.09 14.84
N VAL A 332 44.60 -24.82 14.08
CA VAL A 332 44.39 -23.61 13.24
C VAL A 332 42.89 -23.49 12.89
N SER A 333 42.30 -22.32 13.13
CA SER A 333 40.95 -21.91 12.72
C SER A 333 40.72 -21.98 11.21
N PRO A 334 39.53 -22.40 10.71
CA PRO A 334 39.17 -22.12 9.32
C PRO A 334 37.87 -21.32 9.21
N SER A 335 38.02 -20.15 8.59
CA SER A 335 37.03 -19.47 7.75
C SER A 335 36.24 -20.48 6.91
N GLN A 336 34.90 -20.48 7.05
CA GLN A 336 34.02 -21.30 6.21
C GLN A 336 33.59 -20.54 4.96
N ALA A 337 33.87 -21.22 3.86
CA ALA A 337 33.64 -20.82 2.49
C ALA A 337 32.17 -20.89 2.09
N TYR A 338 31.81 -19.96 1.22
CA TYR A 338 30.54 -19.89 0.51
C TYR A 338 30.36 -21.08 -0.44
N LEU A 339 29.19 -21.69 -0.40
CA LEU A 339 28.73 -22.67 -1.39
C LEU A 339 28.19 -21.94 -2.63
N ILE A 340 28.86 -22.18 -3.76
CA ILE A 340 28.51 -21.70 -5.09
C ILE A 340 27.36 -22.55 -5.65
N THR A 341 26.32 -21.88 -6.16
CA THR A 341 25.24 -22.48 -6.97
C THR A 341 25.60 -22.45 -8.48
N PRO A 342 25.04 -23.37 -9.29
CA PRO A 342 25.38 -23.50 -10.70
C PRO A 342 24.64 -22.47 -11.57
N ALA A 343 25.40 -21.66 -12.30
CA ALA A 343 24.88 -20.73 -13.31
C ALA A 343 24.69 -21.44 -14.66
N THR A 344 23.46 -21.53 -15.13
CA THR A 344 23.13 -21.84 -16.53
C THR A 344 23.27 -20.58 -17.37
N SER A 345 24.26 -20.59 -18.25
CA SER A 345 24.64 -19.49 -19.14
C SER A 345 23.87 -19.54 -20.47
N PHE A 346 23.10 -18.50 -20.78
CA PHE A 346 22.84 -18.08 -22.16
C PHE A 346 22.65 -16.56 -22.19
N CYS A 347 23.63 -15.84 -22.75
CA CYS A 347 23.37 -14.92 -23.87
C CYS A 347 24.65 -14.20 -24.33
N ALA A 348 25.02 -14.55 -25.56
CA ALA A 348 25.60 -13.76 -26.63
C ALA A 348 25.87 -12.27 -26.37
N THR A 349 27.16 -11.92 -26.37
CA THR A 349 27.68 -10.58 -26.61
C THR A 349 27.76 -10.30 -28.11
N LYS A 350 27.06 -9.26 -28.58
CA LYS A 350 27.41 -8.53 -29.81
C LYS A 350 28.39 -7.43 -29.41
N ALA A 351 29.62 -7.50 -29.90
CA ALA A 351 30.56 -6.39 -29.90
C ALA A 351 31.16 -6.25 -31.30
N THR A 352 30.89 -5.09 -31.88
CA THR A 352 31.49 -4.50 -33.09
C THR A 352 32.86 -3.90 -32.78
N GLN A 353 33.66 -3.69 -33.85
CA GLN A 353 35.01 -3.07 -33.95
C GLN A 353 36.13 -4.12 -34.14
N ALA A 354 37.10 -3.99 -35.04
CA ALA A 354 37.34 -3.10 -36.18
C ALA A 354 38.34 -3.85 -37.10
N LEU A 355 38.28 -3.61 -38.42
CA LEU A 355 39.23 -4.12 -39.40
C LEU A 355 40.35 -3.09 -39.58
N ASP A 356 41.59 -3.53 -39.48
CA ASP A 356 42.73 -2.84 -40.11
C ASP A 356 43.64 -3.88 -40.80
N LEU A 357 44.23 -3.48 -41.93
CA LEU A 357 44.84 -4.34 -42.95
C LEU A 357 46.38 -4.18 -42.99
N GLN A 358 47.03 -5.18 -43.62
CA GLN A 358 48.42 -5.25 -44.13
C GLN A 358 49.46 -5.85 -43.14
N THR A 359 50.39 -6.76 -43.46
CA THR A 359 50.89 -7.41 -44.71
C THR A 359 51.84 -8.57 -44.34
N LYS A 360 51.86 -9.67 -45.14
CA LYS A 360 52.99 -10.53 -45.63
C LYS A 360 54.07 -11.08 -44.65
N ASP A 361 54.67 -12.27 -44.73
CA ASP A 361 54.93 -13.32 -45.74
C ASP A 361 55.31 -14.65 -45.02
N GLY A 362 55.32 -15.80 -45.71
CA GLY A 362 56.28 -16.90 -45.40
C GLY A 362 55.76 -18.34 -45.17
N ASP A 363 55.55 -19.06 -46.27
CA ASP A 363 55.88 -20.47 -46.58
C ASP A 363 55.53 -21.71 -45.69
N SER A 364 54.79 -22.62 -46.35
CA SER A 364 55.00 -24.09 -46.50
C SER A 364 55.14 -25.06 -45.31
N GLN A 365 54.12 -25.89 -45.07
CA GLN A 365 54.03 -27.32 -45.49
C GLN A 365 52.90 -28.11 -44.77
N GLU A 366 52.30 -29.01 -45.55
CA GLU A 366 51.37 -30.13 -45.30
C GLU A 366 51.46 -30.87 -43.94
N SER A 367 50.51 -31.69 -43.47
CA SER A 367 49.08 -31.93 -43.73
C SER A 367 48.61 -32.83 -42.59
N ARG A 368 47.48 -32.53 -41.92
CA ARG A 368 46.69 -33.53 -41.17
C ARG A 368 45.20 -33.21 -41.32
N ARG A 369 44.57 -33.97 -42.22
CA ARG A 369 43.15 -33.90 -42.58
C ARG A 369 42.29 -34.22 -41.34
N LYS A 370 41.57 -33.21 -40.83
CA LYS A 370 40.40 -33.43 -39.97
C LYS A 370 39.14 -33.40 -40.85
N CYS A 371 38.39 -34.48 -40.76
CA CYS A 371 37.13 -34.72 -41.45
C CYS A 371 36.08 -33.68 -40.98
N TYR A 372 35.72 -32.74 -41.85
CA TYR A 372 34.58 -31.86 -41.63
C TYR A 372 33.31 -32.57 -42.09
N THR A 373 32.42 -32.92 -41.15
CA THR A 373 31.03 -33.24 -41.46
C THR A 373 30.37 -32.01 -42.10
N PRO A 374 29.65 -32.15 -43.23
CA PRO A 374 29.09 -31.02 -43.95
C PRO A 374 27.97 -30.37 -43.12
N LYS A 375 28.08 -29.06 -42.87
CA LYS A 375 26.97 -28.25 -42.36
C LYS A 375 25.80 -28.41 -43.32
N GLN A 376 24.67 -28.95 -42.85
CA GLN A 376 23.45 -29.02 -43.63
C GLN A 376 23.08 -27.61 -44.10
N ARG A 377 23.16 -27.36 -45.41
CA ARG A 377 22.62 -26.14 -46.02
C ARG A 377 21.13 -26.13 -45.71
N GLN A 378 20.66 -25.09 -45.03
CA GLN A 378 19.22 -24.87 -44.85
C GLN A 378 18.56 -24.92 -46.23
N LYS A 379 17.55 -25.78 -46.38
CA LYS A 379 16.80 -25.89 -47.63
C LYS A 379 16.18 -24.53 -47.90
N LYS A 380 16.50 -23.92 -49.05
CA LYS A 380 15.78 -22.73 -49.52
C LYS A 380 14.32 -23.14 -49.66
N LEU A 381 13.42 -22.44 -48.95
CA LEU A 381 11.99 -22.65 -49.05
C LEU A 381 11.56 -22.20 -50.46
N SER A 382 11.51 -23.14 -51.39
CA SER A 382 11.02 -22.92 -52.75
C SER A 382 9.60 -23.48 -52.85
N GLY A 383 8.63 -22.59 -53.04
CA GLY A 383 7.23 -22.92 -53.23
C GLY A 383 6.39 -21.64 -53.30
N PRO A 384 5.15 -21.71 -53.81
CA PRO A 384 4.22 -20.58 -53.77
C PRO A 384 4.08 -20.10 -52.32
N ILE A 385 4.33 -18.81 -52.07
CA ILE A 385 4.11 -18.21 -50.75
C ILE A 385 2.59 -18.22 -50.53
N ILE A 386 2.11 -19.14 -49.70
CA ILE A 386 0.72 -19.11 -49.25
C ILE A 386 0.62 -17.95 -48.25
N PRO A 387 -0.04 -16.83 -48.60
CA PRO A 387 -0.22 -15.75 -47.65
C PRO A 387 -1.06 -16.29 -46.50
N ARG A 388 -0.53 -16.20 -45.27
CA ARG A 388 -1.38 -16.42 -44.10
C ARG A 388 -2.46 -15.35 -44.16
N GLN A 389 -3.71 -15.76 -44.03
CA GLN A 389 -4.78 -14.77 -43.87
C GLN A 389 -4.43 -13.89 -42.67
N PRO A 390 -4.52 -12.56 -42.80
CA PRO A 390 -4.32 -11.68 -41.66
C PRO A 390 -5.31 -12.12 -40.59
N ARG A 391 -4.78 -12.55 -39.44
CA ARG A 391 -5.62 -12.84 -38.29
C ARG A 391 -6.19 -11.50 -37.88
N ILE A 392 -7.41 -11.22 -38.33
CA ILE A 392 -8.14 -10.01 -37.97
C ILE A 392 -8.18 -10.04 -36.44
N LYS A 393 -7.58 -9.04 -35.79
CA LYS A 393 -7.66 -8.84 -34.34
C LYS A 393 -9.07 -8.35 -33.99
N THR A 394 -10.10 -9.04 -34.44
CA THR A 394 -11.49 -8.71 -34.13
C THR A 394 -11.81 -9.06 -32.68
N GLU A 395 -11.01 -9.93 -32.07
CA GLU A 395 -11.12 -10.32 -30.68
C GLU A 395 -9.73 -10.23 -30.06
N ALA A 396 -9.46 -9.18 -29.31
CA ALA A 396 -8.48 -9.28 -28.24
C ALA A 396 -9.03 -10.35 -27.30
N LYS A 397 -8.66 -11.62 -27.53
CA LYS A 397 -8.94 -12.67 -26.54
C LYS A 397 -8.40 -12.14 -25.22
N ASN A 398 -9.25 -12.03 -24.21
CA ASN A 398 -8.91 -11.56 -22.89
C ASN A 398 -7.95 -12.57 -22.22
N TYR A 399 -6.69 -12.62 -22.67
CA TYR A 399 -5.60 -13.40 -22.06
C TYR A 399 -5.26 -12.89 -20.64
N LEU A 400 -5.99 -11.89 -20.14
CA LEU A 400 -5.86 -11.38 -18.78
C LEU A 400 -6.14 -12.48 -17.77
N LEU A 401 -7.18 -13.27 -18.02
CA LEU A 401 -7.59 -14.36 -17.15
C LEU A 401 -6.80 -15.66 -17.39
N ASP A 402 -6.00 -15.74 -18.47
CA ASP A 402 -5.18 -16.91 -18.82
C ASP A 402 -3.84 -16.95 -18.04
N ARG A 403 -3.59 -15.99 -17.12
CA ARG A 403 -2.40 -16.03 -16.27
C ARG A 403 -2.52 -17.13 -15.22
N PRO A 404 -1.41 -17.81 -14.86
CA PRO A 404 -1.45 -18.88 -13.88
C PRO A 404 -1.91 -18.35 -12.52
N GLU A 405 -2.80 -19.10 -11.87
CA GLU A 405 -3.33 -18.76 -10.55
C GLU A 405 -2.26 -18.84 -9.46
N THR A 406 -1.22 -19.64 -9.66
CA THR A 406 -0.09 -19.75 -8.75
C THR A 406 1.22 -19.73 -9.53
N SER A 407 2.13 -18.85 -9.12
CA SER A 407 3.51 -18.85 -9.60
C SER A 407 4.48 -18.82 -8.42
N ALA A 408 5.78 -18.97 -8.69
CA ALA A 408 6.81 -18.81 -7.66
C ALA A 408 6.84 -17.39 -7.03
N TYR A 409 6.20 -16.40 -7.67
CA TYR A 409 6.26 -15.00 -7.27
C TYR A 409 4.92 -14.44 -6.79
N TYR A 410 3.79 -15.03 -7.18
CA TYR A 410 2.46 -14.52 -6.81
C TYR A 410 1.43 -15.64 -6.75
N ILE A 411 0.37 -15.41 -5.98
CA ILE A 411 -0.85 -16.21 -5.97
C ILE A 411 -1.99 -15.27 -6.40
N TRP A 412 -2.68 -15.62 -7.47
CA TRP A 412 -3.75 -14.83 -8.09
C TRP A 412 -5.03 -15.67 -8.19
N ARG A 413 -5.61 -15.95 -7.01
CA ARG A 413 -6.85 -16.70 -6.84
C ARG A 413 -8.03 -15.97 -7.49
N PRO A 414 -8.98 -16.66 -8.15
CA PRO A 414 -10.20 -16.04 -8.66
C PRO A 414 -10.99 -15.29 -7.58
N GLU A 415 -10.96 -15.77 -6.33
CA GLU A 415 -11.67 -15.19 -5.19
C GLU A 415 -11.10 -13.86 -4.72
N GLY A 416 -9.82 -13.55 -5.02
CA GLY A 416 -9.15 -12.28 -4.68
C GLY A 416 -9.23 -11.22 -5.79
N ARG A 417 -9.77 -11.58 -6.96
CA ARG A 417 -9.89 -10.69 -8.11
C ARG A 417 -11.00 -9.67 -7.90
N GLY A 418 -10.86 -8.52 -8.56
CA GLY A 418 -11.93 -7.54 -8.71
C GLY A 418 -13.19 -8.15 -9.31
N GLN A 419 -14.34 -7.52 -9.04
CA GLN A 419 -15.56 -7.75 -9.83
C GLN A 419 -15.25 -7.59 -11.32
N ILE A 420 -14.39 -6.64 -11.65
CA ILE A 420 -13.88 -6.40 -13.00
C ILE A 420 -12.35 -6.46 -12.96
N VAL A 421 -11.77 -7.25 -13.87
CA VAL A 421 -10.34 -7.28 -14.14
C VAL A 421 -10.06 -6.52 -15.43
N VAL A 422 -9.15 -5.56 -15.38
CA VAL A 422 -8.82 -4.65 -16.49
C VAL A 422 -7.31 -4.62 -16.74
N ASP A 423 -6.93 -4.33 -17.98
CA ASP A 423 -5.53 -4.12 -18.38
C ASP A 423 -4.93 -2.84 -17.78
N GLU A 424 -3.61 -2.78 -17.63
CA GLU A 424 -2.91 -1.61 -17.10
C GLU A 424 -3.25 -0.27 -17.82
N PRO A 425 -3.24 -0.16 -19.16
CA PRO A 425 -3.62 1.08 -19.84
C PRO A 425 -5.08 1.48 -19.59
N ASP A 426 -5.99 0.51 -19.52
CA ASP A 426 -7.41 0.78 -19.28
C ASP A 426 -7.66 1.16 -17.82
N TYR A 427 -6.93 0.56 -16.88
CA TYR A 427 -6.92 0.97 -15.48
C TYR A 427 -6.47 2.43 -15.32
N LYS A 428 -5.39 2.83 -16.01
CA LYS A 428 -4.93 4.23 -16.04
C LYS A 428 -5.98 5.15 -16.64
N ARG A 429 -6.60 4.76 -17.75
CA ARG A 429 -7.69 5.54 -18.38
C ARG A 429 -8.87 5.77 -17.41
N VAL A 430 -9.30 4.73 -16.71
CA VAL A 430 -10.43 4.78 -15.75
C VAL A 430 -10.11 5.63 -14.52
N THR A 431 -8.91 5.48 -13.97
CA THR A 431 -8.46 6.26 -12.81
C THR A 431 -8.21 7.72 -13.18
N GLU A 432 -7.59 8.00 -14.34
CA GLU A 432 -7.47 9.36 -14.88
C GLU A 432 -8.82 10.00 -15.18
N LEU A 433 -9.81 9.23 -15.66
CA LEU A 433 -11.16 9.74 -15.84
C LEU A 433 -11.72 10.25 -14.52
N LEU A 434 -11.59 9.48 -13.44
CA LEU A 434 -12.07 9.89 -12.11
C LEU A 434 -11.44 11.21 -11.66
N LEU A 435 -10.13 11.38 -11.90
CA LEU A 435 -9.38 12.60 -11.58
C LEU A 435 -9.73 13.81 -12.45
N ARG A 436 -10.48 13.64 -13.55
CA ARG A 436 -10.97 14.73 -14.41
C ARG A 436 -12.43 15.08 -14.15
N LEU A 437 -13.11 14.34 -13.29
CA LEU A 437 -14.51 14.59 -12.93
C LEU A 437 -14.61 15.60 -11.78
N ASP A 438 -15.83 16.09 -11.57
CA ASP A 438 -16.13 17.09 -10.55
C ASP A 438 -17.15 16.55 -9.53
N PHE A 439 -16.86 16.78 -8.25
CA PHE A 439 -17.65 16.33 -7.10
C PHE A 439 -18.05 17.48 -6.16
N ALA A 440 -17.91 18.75 -6.57
CA ALA A 440 -18.24 19.92 -5.76
C ALA A 440 -19.71 19.99 -5.30
N ASN A 441 -20.64 19.65 -6.19
CA ASN A 441 -22.08 19.66 -5.94
C ASN A 441 -22.69 18.27 -6.05
N LEU A 442 -23.81 18.03 -5.36
CA LEU A 442 -24.50 16.73 -5.38
C LEU A 442 -24.91 16.31 -6.80
N GLU A 443 -25.38 17.24 -7.62
CA GLU A 443 -25.78 16.99 -9.01
C GLU A 443 -24.60 16.61 -9.89
N LEU A 444 -23.49 17.37 -9.78
CA LEU A 444 -22.24 17.09 -10.48
C LEU A 444 -21.66 15.76 -10.04
N ALA A 445 -21.60 15.51 -8.73
CA ALA A 445 -21.13 14.26 -8.15
C ALA A 445 -21.95 13.06 -8.64
N THR A 446 -23.28 13.19 -8.75
CA THR A 446 -24.14 12.13 -9.29
C THR A 446 -23.86 11.86 -10.77
N SER A 447 -23.79 12.93 -11.57
CA SER A 447 -23.52 12.83 -13.02
C SER A 447 -22.13 12.22 -13.28
N SER A 448 -21.12 12.72 -12.56
CA SER A 448 -19.75 12.20 -12.55
C SER A 448 -19.70 10.73 -12.12
N SER A 449 -20.38 10.36 -11.04
CA SER A 449 -20.44 8.98 -10.55
C SER A 449 -21.04 8.05 -11.60
N THR A 450 -22.17 8.45 -12.18
CA THR A 450 -22.85 7.67 -13.23
C THR A 450 -21.97 7.53 -14.47
N ARG A 451 -21.31 8.62 -14.89
CA ARG A 451 -20.38 8.63 -16.03
C ARG A 451 -19.21 7.68 -15.81
N TRP A 452 -18.59 7.72 -14.63
CA TRP A 452 -17.48 6.83 -14.29
C TRP A 452 -17.92 5.36 -14.25
N ILE A 453 -19.03 5.06 -13.56
CA ILE A 453 -19.59 3.70 -13.47
C ILE A 453 -19.88 3.13 -14.86
N ASN A 454 -20.48 3.94 -15.74
CA ASN A 454 -20.82 3.54 -17.11
C ASN A 454 -19.56 3.33 -17.98
N GLU A 455 -18.57 4.21 -17.90
CA GLU A 455 -17.32 4.03 -18.66
C GLU A 455 -16.60 2.73 -18.27
N VAL A 456 -16.51 2.43 -16.97
CA VAL A 456 -15.91 1.19 -16.49
C VAL A 456 -16.68 -0.03 -16.98
N ARG A 457 -18.02 0.04 -16.94
CA ARG A 457 -18.89 -1.02 -17.43
C ARG A 457 -18.77 -1.22 -18.94
N SER A 458 -18.73 -0.15 -19.72
CA SER A 458 -18.64 -0.18 -21.19
C SER A 458 -17.24 -0.57 -21.69
N GLY A 459 -16.19 -0.26 -20.91
CA GLY A 459 -14.82 -0.67 -21.21
C GLY A 459 -14.59 -2.17 -21.11
N VAL A 460 -15.52 -2.92 -20.52
CA VAL A 460 -15.39 -4.35 -20.24
C VAL A 460 -16.36 -5.12 -21.13
N TRP A 461 -15.83 -5.79 -22.14
CA TRP A 461 -16.62 -6.65 -23.02
C TRP A 461 -16.90 -8.01 -22.36
N GLY A 462 -18.18 -8.33 -22.09
CA GLY A 462 -18.64 -9.68 -21.74
C GLY A 462 -19.52 -9.79 -20.49
N SER A 463 -19.70 -11.04 -20.01
CA SER A 463 -20.55 -11.45 -18.87
C SER A 463 -20.13 -10.87 -17.51
N THR A 464 -19.00 -10.17 -17.43
CA THR A 464 -18.47 -9.55 -16.20
C THR A 464 -19.21 -8.26 -15.83
N GLY A 465 -19.91 -7.64 -16.79
CA GLY A 465 -20.68 -6.42 -16.54
C GLY A 465 -21.86 -6.58 -15.57
N ASP A 466 -22.35 -7.80 -15.36
CA ASP A 466 -23.45 -8.10 -14.42
C ASP A 466 -22.97 -8.17 -12.96
N ALA A 467 -21.67 -8.40 -12.73
CA ALA A 467 -21.07 -8.43 -11.40
C ALA A 467 -20.72 -7.03 -10.86
N TRP A 468 -20.85 -5.97 -11.69
CA TRP A 468 -20.47 -4.61 -11.34
C TRP A 468 -21.52 -3.92 -10.48
N GLY A 469 -21.11 -3.36 -9.33
CA GLY A 469 -22.00 -2.55 -8.49
C GLY A 469 -22.97 -3.36 -7.63
N GLN A 470 -22.49 -4.45 -7.04
CA GLN A 470 -23.30 -5.29 -6.15
C GLN A 470 -23.74 -4.52 -4.89
N PRO A 471 -25.04 -4.57 -4.53
CA PRO A 471 -25.53 -3.94 -3.31
C PRO A 471 -25.16 -4.76 -2.07
N VAL A 472 -24.73 -4.07 -1.01
CA VAL A 472 -24.40 -4.63 0.30
C VAL A 472 -25.22 -3.90 1.35
N THR A 473 -25.92 -4.67 2.19
CA THR A 473 -26.64 -4.12 3.35
C THR A 473 -25.92 -4.56 4.61
N GLY A 474 -25.59 -3.61 5.48
CA GLY A 474 -24.92 -3.90 6.74
C GLY A 474 -25.83 -4.59 7.75
N THR A 475 -25.24 -5.43 8.61
CA THR A 475 -25.93 -6.23 9.64
C THR A 475 -25.47 -5.89 11.06
N LYS A 476 -24.42 -5.07 11.22
CA LYS A 476 -23.85 -4.74 12.53
C LYS A 476 -24.81 -3.83 13.31
N ALA A 477 -25.46 -4.41 14.31
CA ALA A 477 -26.28 -3.66 15.25
C ALA A 477 -25.38 -2.74 16.09
N PHE A 478 -25.69 -1.43 16.09
CA PHE A 478 -25.03 -0.48 16.96
C PHE A 478 -25.85 -0.35 18.24
N GLU A 479 -25.33 -0.87 19.35
CA GLU A 479 -25.82 -0.50 20.67
C GLU A 479 -25.35 0.92 20.96
N ILE A 480 -26.28 1.88 20.86
CA ILE A 480 -26.06 3.20 21.45
C ILE A 480 -25.91 2.94 22.94
N ARG A 481 -24.69 3.01 23.48
CA ARG A 481 -24.52 3.26 24.91
C ARG A 481 -25.15 4.62 25.15
N ALA A 482 -26.43 4.61 25.53
CA ALA A 482 -27.05 5.75 26.16
C ALA A 482 -26.08 6.14 27.27
N ALA A 483 -25.61 7.38 27.26
CA ALA A 483 -24.97 7.95 28.43
C ALA A 483 -26.02 7.88 29.54
N SER A 484 -25.97 6.82 30.34
CA SER A 484 -26.68 6.76 31.59
C SER A 484 -26.21 7.97 32.37
N GLY A 485 -27.16 8.84 32.72
CA GLY A 485 -26.89 10.02 33.53
C GLY A 485 -26.20 9.58 34.82
N ALA A 486 -24.88 9.75 34.87
CA ALA A 486 -24.11 9.65 36.09
C ALA A 486 -24.41 10.92 36.90
N ALA A 487 -25.46 10.84 37.70
CA ALA A 487 -25.65 11.73 38.82
C ALA A 487 -24.41 11.63 39.73
N GLY A 488 -23.77 12.77 39.97
CA GLY A 488 -22.93 13.01 41.14
C GLY A 488 -21.50 12.45 41.09
N ALA A 489 -20.59 13.17 40.44
CA ALA A 489 -19.19 13.18 40.84
C ALA A 489 -18.72 14.63 40.96
N THR A 490 -18.80 15.14 42.18
CA THR A 490 -18.27 16.44 42.62
C THR A 490 -16.76 16.44 42.44
N THR A 491 -16.25 17.17 41.45
CA THR A 491 -14.81 17.49 41.35
C THR A 491 -14.60 18.97 41.58
N LEU A 492 -13.70 19.24 42.52
CA LEU A 492 -13.46 20.50 43.20
C LEU A 492 -12.92 21.58 42.23
N ASN A 493 -13.54 22.76 42.28
CA ASN A 493 -13.04 23.98 41.63
C ASN A 493 -11.67 24.36 42.22
N MET A 494 -10.60 24.18 41.44
CA MET A 494 -9.32 24.87 41.66
C MET A 494 -9.36 26.19 40.88
N GLY A 495 -9.58 27.29 41.59
CA GLY A 495 -9.67 28.62 41.02
C GLY A 495 -8.31 29.14 40.56
N LEU A 496 -8.22 29.53 39.29
CA LEU A 496 -7.20 30.45 38.79
C LEU A 496 -7.87 31.47 37.86
N MET A 497 -7.99 32.69 38.40
CA MET A 497 -8.55 33.87 37.76
C MET A 497 -7.76 34.24 36.49
N ARG A 498 -8.43 34.36 35.35
CA ARG A 498 -8.02 35.29 34.29
C ARG A 498 -9.20 36.14 33.80
N LYS A 499 -9.00 37.43 34.06
CA LYS A 499 -9.71 38.66 33.74
C LYS A 499 -10.39 38.67 32.34
N LYS A 500 -11.72 38.75 32.35
CA LYS A 500 -12.61 38.95 31.20
C LYS A 500 -12.55 40.40 30.71
N ARG A 501 -12.21 40.62 29.43
CA ARG A 501 -12.55 41.84 28.68
C ARG A 501 -14.01 41.73 28.22
N LYS A 502 -14.70 42.87 28.22
CA LYS A 502 -16.14 43.05 27.99
C LYS A 502 -16.38 43.41 26.52
N ASP A 503 -17.25 42.66 25.86
CA ASP A 503 -17.75 42.93 24.51
C ASP A 503 -18.74 44.10 24.49
N ILE A 504 -18.72 44.80 23.35
CA ILE A 504 -19.57 45.91 22.93
C ILE A 504 -20.90 45.34 22.39
N PRO A 505 -22.03 46.05 22.59
CA PRO A 505 -22.93 46.27 21.46
C PRO A 505 -23.34 47.74 21.28
N ASP A 506 -23.70 48.02 20.04
CA ASP A 506 -23.90 49.28 19.31
C ASP A 506 -24.97 50.27 19.82
N PRO A 507 -25.00 51.51 19.27
CA PRO A 507 -25.55 52.69 19.93
C PRO A 507 -26.99 53.01 19.49
N GLN A 508 -27.79 53.60 20.38
CA GLN A 508 -28.84 54.55 19.97
C GLN A 508 -29.27 55.48 21.12
N SER A 509 -29.32 56.76 20.77
CA SER A 509 -30.15 57.87 21.28
C SER A 509 -30.02 58.39 22.72
N GLN A 510 -29.50 59.63 22.78
CA GLN A 510 -30.00 60.79 23.55
C GLN A 510 -29.90 60.77 25.08
N SER A 511 -28.94 61.54 25.61
CA SER A 511 -29.22 62.80 26.34
C SER A 511 -27.92 63.39 26.90
N THR A 512 -27.85 64.71 26.89
CA THR A 512 -26.73 65.57 27.29
C THR A 512 -26.36 65.44 28.77
N PRO A 513 -25.08 65.62 29.16
CA PRO A 513 -24.65 65.59 30.56
C PRO A 513 -24.78 66.98 31.20
N GLN A 514 -25.43 67.04 32.37
CA GLN A 514 -25.25 68.16 33.30
C GLN A 514 -24.08 67.86 34.25
N VAL A 515 -23.15 68.82 34.24
CA VAL A 515 -21.98 68.93 35.10
C VAL A 515 -22.42 69.34 36.51
N ASN A 516 -21.95 68.65 37.54
CA ASN A 516 -21.79 69.27 38.85
C ASN A 516 -20.49 68.78 39.49
N VAL A 517 -19.63 69.75 39.78
CA VAL A 517 -18.24 69.61 40.18
C VAL A 517 -18.05 70.28 41.54
N LEU A 518 -17.20 69.65 42.37
CA LEU A 518 -16.55 70.09 43.62
C LEU A 518 -17.27 69.86 44.95
N SER A 519 -16.64 69.04 45.80
CA SER A 519 -15.81 69.62 46.87
C SER A 519 -14.89 68.57 47.51
N THR A 520 -13.61 68.91 47.57
CA THR A 520 -12.57 68.32 48.41
C THR A 520 -12.55 69.05 49.75
N GLY A 521 -12.56 68.31 50.87
CA GLY A 521 -12.55 68.93 52.20
C GLY A 521 -12.35 67.94 53.35
N MET A 522 -11.12 67.93 53.88
CA MET A 522 -10.68 67.38 55.17
C MET A 522 -11.72 67.46 56.30
N VAL A 523 -11.74 66.45 57.18
CA VAL A 523 -11.39 66.52 58.63
C VAL A 523 -11.94 65.28 59.37
N ARG A 524 -11.02 64.56 60.04
CA ARG A 524 -11.30 63.55 61.06
C ARG A 524 -11.99 64.19 62.27
N LYS A 525 -13.07 63.60 62.78
CA LYS A 525 -13.37 63.60 64.23
C LYS A 525 -14.13 62.32 64.60
N LYS A 526 -13.56 61.60 65.57
CA LYS A 526 -14.22 60.51 66.31
C LYS A 526 -15.30 61.11 67.22
N ALA A 527 -16.37 60.36 67.45
CA ALA A 527 -17.15 60.45 68.68
C ALA A 527 -17.42 59.03 69.19
N LYS A 528 -17.18 58.84 70.48
CA LYS A 528 -17.46 57.65 71.27
C LYS A 528 -18.45 58.11 72.33
N VAL A 529 -19.68 57.62 72.29
CA VAL A 529 -20.48 56.99 73.36
C VAL A 529 -21.61 56.26 72.65
#